data_AF-A0A7Y7QJB7-F1
#
_entry.id   AF-A0A7Y7QJB7-F1
#
_cell.length_a   1.000
_cell.length_b   1.000
_cell.length_c   1.000
_cell.angle_alpha   90.00
_cell.angle_beta   90.00
_cell.angle_gamma   90.00
#
_symmetry.space_group_name_H-M   'P 1'
#
loop_
_entity.id
_entity.type
_entity.pdbx_description
1 polymer ?
#
loop_
_entity_poly.entity_id
_entity_poly.type
_entity_poly.pdbx_seq_one_letter_code
_entity_poly.pdbx_strand_id
1 'polypeptide(L)'
;MAKDYKDVDWDNWSYDEENNDSSIEQEEEIIVRDANGNILKDGDTVIAIKDLAVKGAPDIKRGDKFTKIKLTDDVELIESGKIVLRTEFFKKI
;
A
#
# COMPACT_ATOMS: atom_id res chain seq x y z
N MET A 1 -17.53 66.27 0.21
CA MET A 1 -16.52 65.51 -0.53
C MET A 1 -16.90 64.04 -0.53
N ALA A 2 -17.47 63.54 -1.62
CA ALA A 2 -17.59 62.11 -1.86
C ALA A 2 -16.33 61.68 -2.64
N LYS A 3 -15.67 60.60 -2.21
CA LYS A 3 -14.55 60.04 -2.96
C LYS A 3 -15.15 59.21 -4.09
N ASP A 4 -14.94 59.67 -5.33
CA ASP A 4 -15.23 58.89 -6.53
C ASP A 4 -14.31 57.68 -6.56
N TYR A 5 -14.88 56.50 -6.31
CA TYR A 5 -14.24 55.20 -6.53
C TYR A 5 -14.46 54.79 -7.98
N LYS A 6 -13.65 55.31 -8.89
CA LYS A 6 -13.50 54.77 -10.25
C LYS A 6 -12.10 55.07 -10.70
N ASP A 7 -11.25 54.05 -10.62
CA ASP A 7 -10.06 53.82 -11.45
C ASP A 7 -9.42 52.53 -10.91
N VAL A 8 -10.16 51.42 -11.03
CA VAL A 8 -9.59 50.08 -10.88
C VAL A 8 -9.70 49.46 -12.27
N ASP A 9 -8.63 49.60 -13.05
CA ASP A 9 -8.49 48.94 -14.34
C ASP A 9 -8.46 47.42 -14.12
N TRP A 10 -9.52 46.75 -14.58
CA TRP A 10 -9.73 45.30 -14.44
C TRP A 10 -8.94 44.47 -15.47
N ASP A 11 -8.33 45.11 -16.47
CA ASP A 11 -7.71 44.46 -17.62
C ASP A 11 -6.18 44.30 -17.50
N ASN A 12 -5.66 44.04 -16.30
CA ASN A 12 -4.25 43.64 -16.16
C ASN A 12 -4.05 42.60 -15.06
N TRP A 13 -4.70 41.43 -15.22
CA TRP A 13 -4.30 40.22 -14.53
C TRP A 13 -3.70 39.25 -15.55
N SER A 14 -2.38 39.34 -15.71
CA SER A 14 -1.61 38.27 -16.37
C SER A 14 -1.70 37.04 -15.46
N TYR A 15 -2.45 36.04 -15.89
CA TYR A 15 -2.51 34.75 -15.24
C TYR A 15 -1.20 34.02 -15.59
N ASP A 16 -0.17 34.22 -14.76
CA ASP A 16 1.07 33.43 -14.84
C ASP A 16 0.74 31.98 -14.44
N GLU A 17 0.53 31.17 -15.46
CA GLU A 17 0.35 29.74 -15.40
C GLU A 17 1.72 29.06 -15.28
N GLU A 18 2.24 28.98 -14.06
CA GLU A 18 3.22 27.97 -13.67
C GLU A 18 2.99 27.57 -12.20
N ASN A 19 2.00 26.72 -11.97
CA ASN A 19 2.08 25.77 -10.87
C ASN A 19 1.88 24.38 -11.47
N ASN A 20 3.01 23.78 -11.83
CA ASN A 20 3.18 22.34 -11.88
C ASN A 20 3.00 21.80 -10.45
N ASP A 21 1.77 21.86 -9.95
CA ASP A 21 1.32 21.01 -8.86
C ASP A 21 1.03 19.67 -9.53
N SER A 22 2.11 18.95 -9.86
CA SER A 22 2.01 17.51 -9.95
C SER A 22 1.61 17.10 -8.55
N SER A 23 0.30 16.93 -8.36
CA SER A 23 -0.29 16.21 -7.25
C SER A 23 0.47 14.89 -7.17
N ILE A 24 1.54 14.88 -6.36
CA ILE A 24 2.05 13.66 -5.78
C ILE A 24 0.97 13.31 -4.78
N GLU A 25 -0.09 12.69 -5.30
CA GLU A 25 -0.90 11.74 -4.56
C GLU A 25 0.13 10.74 -4.05
N GLN A 26 0.67 11.00 -2.87
CA GLN A 26 1.37 10.00 -2.09
C GLN A 26 0.27 9.01 -1.72
N GLU A 27 -0.11 8.17 -2.68
CA GLU A 27 -0.70 6.88 -2.40
C GLU A 27 0.24 6.27 -1.37
N GLU A 28 -0.23 6.19 -0.13
CA GLU A 28 0.49 5.54 0.95
C GLU A 28 0.66 4.08 0.51
N GLU A 29 1.78 3.81 -0.17
CA GLU A 29 2.08 2.50 -0.71
C GLU A 29 2.15 1.57 0.48
N ILE A 30 1.19 0.64 0.58
CA ILE A 30 1.10 -0.30 1.69
C ILE A 30 2.27 -1.28 1.56
N ILE A 31 3.36 -0.99 2.28
CA ILE A 31 4.56 -1.83 2.24
C ILE A 31 4.36 -3.02 3.18
N VAL A 32 3.93 -4.13 2.60
CA VAL A 32 3.84 -5.43 3.28
C VAL A 32 5.23 -6.07 3.36
N ARG A 33 5.61 -6.55 4.54
CA ARG A 33 6.91 -7.23 4.77
C ARG A 33 6.72 -8.64 5.31
N ASP A 34 7.66 -9.52 4.97
CA ASP A 34 7.74 -10.89 5.51
C ASP A 34 8.41 -10.92 6.90
N ALA A 35 8.50 -12.11 7.49
CA ALA A 35 9.12 -12.33 8.80
C ALA A 35 10.61 -11.92 8.89
N ASN A 36 11.32 -11.81 7.76
CA ASN A 36 12.71 -11.38 7.68
C ASN A 36 12.87 -9.91 7.29
N GLY A 37 11.76 -9.19 7.06
CA GLY A 37 11.76 -7.78 6.64
C GLY A 37 11.83 -7.57 5.12
N ASN A 38 11.68 -8.62 4.30
CA ASN A 38 11.65 -8.49 2.84
C ASN A 38 10.30 -7.94 2.40
N ILE A 39 10.32 -7.00 1.45
CA ILE A 39 9.10 -6.45 0.85
C ILE A 39 8.45 -7.54 -0.03
N LEU A 40 7.16 -7.78 0.23
CA LEU A 40 6.34 -8.70 -0.54
C LEU A 40 5.61 -7.94 -1.66
N LYS A 41 5.32 -8.66 -2.75
CA LYS A 41 4.54 -8.17 -3.89
C LYS A 41 3.50 -9.19 -4.30
N ASP A 42 2.46 -8.74 -4.99
CA ASP A 42 1.49 -9.63 -5.60
C ASP A 42 2.16 -10.64 -6.55
N GLY A 43 1.72 -11.89 -6.46
CA GLY A 43 2.28 -13.00 -7.23
C GLY A 43 3.49 -13.68 -6.59
N ASP A 44 4.04 -13.14 -5.49
CA ASP A 44 5.18 -13.74 -4.80
C ASP A 44 4.84 -15.12 -4.20
N THR A 45 5.89 -15.77 -3.72
CA THR A 45 5.82 -17.05 -3.03
C THR A 45 6.46 -16.94 -1.67
N VAL A 46 5.81 -17.52 -0.66
CA VAL A 46 6.29 -17.52 0.72
C VAL A 46 6.28 -18.93 1.31
N ILE A 47 7.11 -19.18 2.33
CA ILE A 47 7.08 -20.42 3.12
C ILE A 47 6.85 -20.16 4.60
N ALA A 48 6.17 -21.08 5.25
CA ALA A 48 6.05 -21.09 6.70
C ALA A 48 7.40 -21.34 7.37
N ILE A 49 7.81 -20.45 8.29
CA ILE A 49 9.06 -20.61 9.05
C ILE A 49 8.90 -21.47 10.30
N LYS A 50 7.65 -21.69 10.74
CA LYS A 50 7.28 -22.47 11.93
C LYS A 50 5.98 -23.23 11.71
N ASP A 51 5.71 -24.21 12.56
CA ASP A 51 4.44 -24.93 12.58
C ASP A 51 3.36 -24.06 13.22
N LEU A 52 2.20 -23.98 12.57
CA LEU A 52 1.03 -23.24 13.03
C LEU A 52 -0.16 -24.20 13.13
N ALA A 53 -0.72 -24.32 14.33
CA ALA A 53 -1.99 -24.99 14.52
C ALA A 53 -3.13 -24.04 14.14
N VAL A 54 -3.98 -24.45 13.21
CA VAL A 54 -5.10 -23.64 12.72
C VAL A 54 -6.40 -24.27 13.19
N LYS A 55 -7.30 -23.45 13.75
CA LYS A 55 -8.61 -23.96 14.19
C LYS A 55 -9.51 -24.16 12.98
N GLY A 56 -10.05 -25.38 12.82
CA GLY A 56 -11.02 -25.70 11.76
C GLY A 56 -10.43 -25.89 10.36
N ALA A 57 -9.11 -25.91 10.23
CA ALA A 57 -8.36 -26.16 9.01
C ALA A 57 -7.16 -27.06 9.33
N PRO A 58 -6.53 -27.73 8.35
CA PRO A 58 -5.29 -28.45 8.58
C PRO A 58 -4.19 -27.51 9.09
N ASP A 59 -3.35 -28.03 9.98
CA ASP A 59 -2.15 -27.34 10.45
C ASP A 59 -1.24 -26.96 9.28
N ILE A 60 -0.63 -25.78 9.37
CA ILE A 60 0.46 -25.37 8.47
C ILE A 60 1.77 -25.84 9.10
N LYS A 61 2.55 -26.63 8.37
CA LYS A 61 3.85 -27.09 8.82
C LYS A 61 4.96 -26.22 8.27
N ARG A 62 6.07 -26.15 9.01
CA ARG A 62 7.28 -25.48 8.59
C ARG A 62 7.73 -26.03 7.24
N GLY A 63 7.96 -25.13 6.29
CA GLY A 63 8.31 -25.48 4.91
C GLY A 63 7.13 -25.55 3.95
N ASP A 64 5.89 -25.49 4.44
CA ASP A 64 4.71 -25.38 3.57
C ASP A 64 4.82 -24.12 2.72
N LYS A 65 4.57 -24.30 1.41
CA LYS A 65 4.78 -23.29 0.39
C LYS A 65 3.44 -22.72 -0.06
N PHE A 66 3.34 -21.40 -0.05
CA PHE A 66 2.20 -20.65 -0.53
C PHE A 66 2.64 -19.80 -1.72
N THR A 67 1.99 -19.99 -2.86
CA THR A 67 2.35 -19.36 -4.14
C THR A 67 1.24 -18.44 -4.61
N LYS A 68 1.58 -17.45 -5.43
CA LYS A 68 0.61 -16.47 -5.96
C LYS A 68 -0.10 -15.73 -4.83
N ILE A 69 0.68 -15.28 -3.85
CA ILE A 69 0.12 -14.45 -2.77
C ILE A 69 -0.42 -13.14 -3.34
N LYS A 70 -1.39 -12.56 -2.67
CA LYS A 70 -1.87 -11.22 -2.94
C LYS A 70 -1.66 -10.36 -1.71
N LEU A 71 -1.28 -9.11 -1.93
CA LEU A 71 -1.23 -8.12 -0.87
C LEU A 71 -2.66 -7.73 -0.51
N THR A 72 -2.87 -7.38 0.75
CA THR A 72 -4.14 -6.88 1.26
C THR A 72 -3.97 -5.43 1.71
N ASP A 73 -5.07 -4.81 2.14
CA ASP A 73 -5.03 -3.45 2.72
C ASP A 73 -4.33 -3.42 4.10
N ASP A 74 -3.96 -4.58 4.66
CA ASP A 74 -3.26 -4.72 5.93
C ASP A 74 -1.81 -5.18 5.72
N VAL A 75 -0.86 -4.42 6.29
CA VAL A 75 0.59 -4.67 6.21
C VAL A 75 1.03 -5.99 6.84
N GLU A 76 0.23 -6.56 7.75
CA GLU A 76 0.52 -7.83 8.41
C GLU A 76 -0.13 -9.03 7.73
N LEU A 77 -1.01 -8.81 6.74
CA LEU A 77 -1.84 -9.86 6.14
C LEU A 77 -1.60 -9.98 4.64
N ILE A 78 -1.56 -11.23 4.19
CA ILE A 78 -1.52 -11.59 2.78
C ILE A 78 -2.57 -12.66 2.48
N GLU A 79 -3.12 -12.64 1.28
CA GLU A 79 -4.08 -13.65 0.83
C GLU A 79 -3.37 -14.68 -0.05
N SER A 80 -3.65 -15.96 0.17
CA SER A 80 -3.23 -17.04 -0.73
C SER A 80 -4.44 -17.88 -1.10
N GLY A 81 -5.07 -17.57 -2.24
CA GLY A 81 -6.22 -18.32 -2.74
C GLY A 81 -7.52 -18.01 -1.98
N LYS A 82 -7.83 -18.77 -0.93
CA LYS A 82 -9.04 -18.59 -0.09
C LYS A 82 -8.72 -18.42 1.39
N ILE A 83 -7.44 -18.32 1.74
CA ILE A 83 -6.98 -18.18 3.11
C ILE A 83 -6.21 -16.88 3.25
N VAL A 84 -6.37 -16.24 4.41
CA VAL A 84 -5.59 -15.07 4.82
C VAL A 84 -4.52 -15.55 5.79
N LEU A 85 -3.28 -15.13 5.56
CA LEU A 85 -2.09 -15.54 6.29
C LEU A 85 -1.42 -14.31 6.89
N ARG A 86 -0.91 -14.45 8.12
CA ARG A 86 -0.12 -13.41 8.80
C ARG A 86 1.34 -13.48 8.38
N THR A 87 1.90 -12.40 7.85
CA THR A 87 3.24 -12.34 7.26
C THR A 87 4.37 -12.61 8.27
N GLU A 88 4.14 -12.38 9.57
CA GLU A 88 5.10 -12.66 10.66
C GLU A 88 5.56 -14.13 10.73
N PHE A 89 4.83 -15.06 10.12
CA PHE A 89 5.17 -16.49 10.12
C PHE A 89 5.63 -17.03 8.78
N PHE A 90 5.80 -16.17 7.79
CA PHE A 90 6.21 -16.57 6.45
C PHE A 90 7.43 -15.77 5.98
N LYS A 91 8.26 -16.41 5.16
CA LYS A 91 9.37 -15.74 4.48
C LYS A 91 9.23 -15.89 2.97
N LYS A 92 9.63 -14.87 2.21
CA LYS A 92 9.72 -14.93 0.76
C LYS A 92 10.73 -15.99 0.31
N ILE A 93 10.44 -16.65 -0.82
CA ILE A 93 11.38 -17.50 -1.59
C ILE A 93 11.82 -16.77 -2.84
#